data_AF-A0A5D2QTH9-F1
#
_entry.id   AF-A0A5D2QTH9-F1
#
_cell.length_a   1.000
_cell.length_b   1.000
_cell.length_c   1.000
_cell.angle_alpha   90.00
_cell.angle_beta   90.00
_cell.angle_gamma   90.00
#
_symmetry.space_group_name_H-M   'P 1'
#
loop_
_entity.id
_entity.type
_entity.pdbx_description
1 polymer ?
#
loop_
_entity_poly.entity_id
_entity_poly.type
_entity_poly.pdbx_seq_one_letter_code
_entity_poly.pdbx_strand_id
1 'polypeptide(L)' 'MCDLLWSDPEDVVDGWALSLRGAEFLFGSTNISLFNHTNNIDYICRAHQLVMERYK' A
#
# COMPACT_ATOMS: atom_id res chain seq x y z
N MET A 1 5.96 -3.73 12.77
CA MET A 1 7.01 -4.08 11.78
C MET A 1 6.48 -4.99 10.67
N CYS A 2 5.43 -5.79 10.91
CA CYS A 2 4.81 -6.65 9.89
C CYS A 2 4.23 -5.84 8.71
N ASP A 3 3.44 -4.81 8.99
CA ASP A 3 2.70 -4.06 7.96
C ASP A 3 3.59 -3.30 6.97
N LEU A 4 4.81 -2.92 7.36
CA LEU A 4 5.74 -2.27 6.44
C LEU A 4 6.25 -3.24 5.37
N LEU A 5 6.36 -4.53 5.71
CA LEU A 5 6.93 -5.56 4.84
C LEU A 5 5.86 -6.30 4.02
N TRP A 6 4.62 -6.31 4.53
CA TRP A 6 3.58 -7.22 4.05
C TRP A 6 2.28 -6.53 3.59
N SER A 7 2.02 -5.26 3.98
CA SER A 7 0.80 -4.58 3.53
C SER A 7 0.87 -4.14 2.09
N ASP A 8 -0.23 -4.27 1.34
CA ASP A 8 -0.34 -4.02 -0.09
C ASP A 8 -1.30 -2.85 -0.45
N PRO A 9 -1.04 -2.09 -1.53
CA PRO A 9 -2.02 -1.16 -2.07
C PRO A 9 -3.17 -1.92 -2.76
N GLU A 10 -4.39 -1.42 -2.65
CA GLU A 10 -5.58 -1.96 -3.33
C GLU A 10 -6.47 -0.85 -3.85
N ASP A 11 -6.79 -0.89 -5.15
CA ASP A 11 -7.49 0.19 -5.88
C ASP A 11 -8.98 0.26 -5.48
N VAL A 12 -9.55 -0.87 -5.04
CA VAL A 12 -10.97 -0.96 -4.63
C VAL A 12 -11.20 -0.64 -3.15
N VAL A 13 -10.15 -0.39 -2.38
CA VAL A 13 -10.23 -0.08 -0.94
C VAL A 13 -10.09 1.42 -0.76
N ASP A 14 -11.04 2.03 -0.03
CA ASP A 14 -10.88 3.38 0.51
C ASP A 14 -10.48 3.28 1.98
N GLY A 15 -9.25 3.71 2.31
CA GLY A 15 -8.66 3.55 3.64
C GLY A 15 -8.03 2.16 3.85
N TRP A 16 -8.40 1.47 4.94
CA TRP A 16 -7.79 0.20 5.36
C TRP A 16 -8.74 -0.98 5.19
N ALA A 17 -8.23 -2.12 4.75
CA ALA A 17 -8.97 -3.38 4.73
C ALA A 17 -8.09 -4.56 5.18
N LEU A 18 -8.72 -5.67 5.58
CA LEU A 18 -7.99 -6.89 5.93
C LEU A 18 -7.46 -7.60 4.68
N SER A 19 -6.19 -7.99 4.69
CA SER A 19 -5.62 -8.80 3.62
C SER A 19 -6.06 -10.26 3.72
N LEU A 20 -6.34 -10.87 2.58
CA LEU A 20 -6.61 -12.31 2.45
C LEU A 20 -5.34 -13.16 2.52
N ARG A 21 -4.15 -12.56 2.41
CA ARG A 21 -2.85 -13.26 2.54
C ARG A 21 -2.50 -13.54 4.01
N GLY A 22 -3.16 -12.84 4.95
CA GLY A 22 -3.03 -13.02 6.39
C GLY A 22 -1.95 -12.15 7.05
N ALA A 23 -2.18 -11.73 8.30
CA ALA A 23 -1.27 -10.96 9.17
C ALA A 23 -0.83 -9.55 8.70
N GLU A 24 -1.60 -8.92 7.81
CA GLU A 24 -1.29 -7.61 7.19
C GLU A 24 -2.58 -6.88 6.73
N PHE A 25 -2.45 -5.65 6.25
CA PHE A 25 -3.57 -4.83 5.77
C PHE A 25 -3.43 -4.45 4.29
N LEU A 26 -4.55 -4.21 3.63
CA LEU A 26 -4.62 -3.49 2.37
C LEU A 26 -4.81 -2.00 2.63
N PHE A 27 -4.22 -1.13 1.80
CA PHE A 27 -4.38 0.32 1.91
C PHE A 27 -4.76 0.98 0.59
N GLY A 28 -5.68 1.94 0.67
CA GLY A 28 -6.16 2.71 -0.46
C GLY A 28 -5.41 4.03 -0.73
N SER A 29 -5.82 4.71 -1.78
CA SER A 29 -5.26 5.99 -2.23
C SER A 29 -5.35 7.12 -1.19
N THR A 30 -6.39 7.12 -0.36
CA THR A 30 -6.57 8.07 0.75
C THR A 30 -5.43 7.96 1.77
N ASN A 31 -5.02 6.74 2.14
CA ASN A 31 -3.90 6.52 3.05
C ASN A 31 -2.57 6.97 2.44
N ILE A 32 -2.37 6.70 1.15
CA ILE A 32 -1.16 7.12 0.41
C ILE A 32 -1.06 8.65 0.39
N SER A 33 -2.16 9.33 0.08
CA SER A 33 -2.23 10.79 0.00
C SER A 33 -1.93 11.44 1.36
N LEU A 34 -2.54 10.91 2.42
CA LEU A 34 -2.29 11.38 3.79
C LEU A 34 -0.85 11.14 4.21
N PHE A 35 -0.30 9.95 3.95
CA PHE A 35 1.08 9.61 4.28
C PHE A 35 2.07 10.55 3.57
N ASN A 36 1.87 10.79 2.28
CA ASN A 36 2.71 11.67 1.49
C ASN A 36 2.68 13.11 2.00
N HIS A 37 1.48 13.65 2.25
CA HIS A 37 1.30 15.00 2.79
C HIS A 37 1.93 15.14 4.18
N THR A 38 1.70 14.19 5.09
CA THR A 38 2.23 14.23 6.46
C THR A 38 3.75 14.15 6.49
N ASN A 39 4.36 13.41 5.58
CA ASN A 39 5.81 13.19 5.55
C ASN A 39 6.55 14.08 4.54
N ASN A 40 5.85 14.98 3.84
CA ASN A 40 6.41 15.86 2.81
C ASN A 40 7.22 15.08 1.74
N ILE A 41 6.59 14.03 1.20
CA ILE A 41 7.15 13.22 0.11
C ILE A 41 6.14 13.13 -1.05
N ASP A 42 6.64 12.92 -2.26
CA ASP A 42 5.81 12.90 -3.45
C ASP A 42 5.36 11.48 -3.84
N TYR A 43 6.21 10.47 -3.60
CA TYR A 43 6.02 9.11 -4.11
C TYR A 43 6.38 8.04 -3.08
N ILE A 44 5.62 6.94 -3.10
CA ILE A 44 5.94 5.69 -2.41
C ILE A 44 6.43 4.70 -3.46
N CYS A 45 7.69 4.26 -3.35
CA CYS A 45 8.24 3.17 -4.14
C CYS A 45 8.29 1.90 -3.29
N ARG A 46 7.73 0.80 -3.80
CA ARG A 46 7.62 -0.48 -3.08
C ARG A 46 7.67 -1.68 -4.02
N ALA A 47 7.78 -2.88 -3.44
CA ALA A 47 7.81 -4.15 -4.15
C ALA A 47 6.69 -5.08 -3.64
N HIS A 48 6.97 -6.36 -3.42
CA HIS A 48 6.07 -7.37 -2.86
C HIS A 48 5.02 -7.97 -3.83
N GLN A 49 4.33 -7.16 -4.62
CA GLN A 49 3.37 -7.65 -5.61
C GLN A 49 4.03 -7.93 -6.96
N LEU A 50 3.77 -9.11 -7.52
CA LEU A 50 4.13 -9.43 -8.90
C LEU A 50 3.27 -8.59 -9.85
N VAL A 51 3.92 -7.86 -10.76
CA VAL A 51 3.26 -7.11 -11.83
C VAL A 51 3.82 -7.54 -13.18
N MET A 52 2.96 -7.66 -14.19
CA MET A 52 3.35 -8.20 -15.50
C MET A 52 4.30 -7.28 -16.26
N GLU A 53 4.13 -5.97 -16.12
CA GLU A 53 4.88 -4.95 -16.86
C GLU A 53 6.17 -4.51 -16.14
N ARG A 54 6.64 -5.29 -15.16
CA ARG A 54 7.80 -5.03 -14.28
C ARG A 54 7.62 -3.87 -13.29
N TYR A 55 6.82 -2.86 -13.64
CA TYR A 55 6.38 -1.80 -12.74
C TYR A 55 4.89 -1.51 -12.99
N LYS A 56 4.19 -1.04 -11.96
CA LYS A 56 2.81 -0.53 -11.99
C LYS A 56 2.81 0.80 -11.26
#